data_AF-A0A6P0KK98-F1
#
_entry.id   AF-A0A6P0KK98-F1
#
_cell.length_a   1.000
_cell.length_b   1.000
_cell.length_c   1.000
_cell.angle_alpha   90.00
_cell.angle_beta   90.00
_cell.angle_gamma   90.00
#
_symmetry.space_group_name_H-M   'P 1'
#
loop_
_entity.id
_entity.type
_entity.pdbx_description
1 polymer ?
#
loop_
_entity_poly.entity_id
_entity_poly.type
_entity_poly.pdbx_seq_one_letter_code
_entity_poly.pdbx_strand_id
1 'polypeptide(L)' 'MQAGDILTPKNLRAIRPGSGLPTKYYDVLLGKSVKADVKKGTPVSWEMVMSGDK' A
#
# COMPACT_ATOMS: atom_id res chain seq x y z
N MET A 1 -0.90 6.23 8.25
CA MET A 1 0.50 5.81 8.09
C MET A 1 1.26 7.01 7.59
N GLN A 2 2.51 7.16 8.02
CA GLN A 2 3.35 8.26 7.60
C GLN A 2 4.23 7.87 6.41
N ALA A 3 4.80 8.86 5.71
CA ALA A 3 5.81 8.60 4.70
C ALA A 3 6.96 7.75 5.29
N GLY A 4 7.30 6.64 4.63
CA GLY A 4 8.31 5.69 5.08
C GLY A 4 7.78 4.48 5.87
N ASP A 5 6.52 4.48 6.31
CA ASP A 5 5.95 3.35 7.05
C ASP A 5 5.88 2.07 6.19
N ILE A 6 6.14 0.92 6.82
CA ILE A 6 6.05 -0.39 6.16
C ILE A 6 4.60 -0.87 6.08
N LEU A 7 4.20 -1.31 4.89
CA LEU A 7 2.94 -1.98 4.64
C LEU A 7 2.98 -3.39 5.23
N THR A 8 2.16 -3.61 6.25
CA THR A 8 2.01 -4.89 6.93
C THR A 8 0.57 -5.39 6.81
N PRO A 9 0.29 -6.67 7.09
CA PRO A 9 -1.07 -7.21 7.02
C PRO A 9 -2.05 -6.54 8.00
N LYS A 10 -1.53 -5.87 9.03
CA LYS A 10 -2.32 -5.09 9.99
C LYS A 10 -2.79 -3.76 9.41
N ASN A 11 -1.98 -3.16 8.53
CA ASN A 11 -2.18 -1.80 8.02
C ASN A 11 -2.74 -1.79 6.59
N LEU A 12 -2.51 -2.87 5.85
CA LEU A 12 -2.99 -3.08 4.48
C LEU A 12 -4.10 -4.14 4.48
N ARG A 13 -5.24 -3.83 3.88
CA ARG A 13 -6.38 -4.75 3.74
C ARG A 13 -6.91 -4.73 2.32
N ALA A 14 -7.19 -5.91 1.78
CA ALA A 14 -7.84 -6.10 0.49
C ALA A 14 -9.37 -5.95 0.65
N ILE A 15 -9.91 -4.75 0.39
CA ILE A 15 -11.35 -4.43 0.51
C ILE A 15 -11.95 -4.26 -0.88
N ARG A 16 -13.17 -4.79 -1.10
CA ARG A 16 -13.94 -4.70 -2.36
C ARG A 16 -15.36 -4.19 -2.06
N PRO A 17 -16.04 -3.54 -3.04
CA PRO A 17 -15.50 -3.00 -4.30
C PRO A 17 -14.61 -1.77 -4.04
N GLY A 18 -13.59 -1.56 -4.88
CA GLY A 18 -12.67 -0.41 -4.72
C GLY A 18 -11.91 -0.08 -6.00
N SER A 19 -11.55 1.20 -6.16
CA SER A 19 -10.89 1.75 -7.36
C SER A 19 -9.36 1.77 -7.28
N GLY A 20 -8.76 1.01 -6.36
CA GLY A 20 -7.31 0.95 -6.15
C GLY A 20 -6.64 -0.18 -6.91
N LEU A 21 -5.45 -0.58 -6.45
CA LEU A 21 -4.76 -1.75 -6.99
C LEU A 21 -5.59 -3.04 -6.81
N PRO A 22 -5.57 -3.94 -7.82
CA PRO A 22 -6.14 -5.26 -7.69
C PRO A 22 -5.54 -6.04 -6.49
N THR A 23 -6.40 -6.77 -5.78
CA THR A 23 -6.01 -7.54 -4.58
C THR A 23 -4.89 -8.57 -4.80
N LYS A 24 -4.60 -8.95 -6.06
CA LYS A 24 -3.46 -9.81 -6.42
C LYS A 24 -2.09 -9.21 -6.07
N TYR A 25 -2.00 -7.89 -5.93
CA TYR A 25 -0.75 -7.21 -5.55
C TYR A 25 -0.58 -7.09 -4.04
N TYR A 26 -1.50 -7.64 -3.24
CA TYR A 26 -1.43 -7.57 -1.79
C TYR A 26 -0.07 -8.08 -1.26
N ASP A 27 0.33 -9.28 -1.66
CA ASP A 27 1.63 -9.86 -1.28
C ASP A 27 2.83 -9.06 -1.78
N VAL A 28 2.71 -8.40 -2.95
CA VAL A 28 3.77 -7.55 -3.51
C VAL A 28 3.93 -6.25 -2.72
N LEU A 29 2.83 -5.75 -2.17
CA LEU A 29 2.81 -4.53 -1.37
C LEU A 29 3.29 -4.79 0.06
N LEU A 30 3.11 -6.00 0.59
CA LEU A 30 3.62 -6.36 1.91
C LEU A 30 5.14 -6.20 1.98
N GLY A 31 5.60 -5.54 3.04
CA GLY A 31 7.02 -5.23 3.24
C GLY A 31 7.52 -4.01 2.48
N LYS A 32 6.75 -3.43 1.56
CA LYS A 32 7.10 -2.14 0.92
C LYS A 32 6.78 -0.96 1.83
N SER A 33 7.54 0.12 1.70
CA SER A 33 7.30 1.38 2.39
C SER A 33 6.45 2.33 1.56
N VAL A 34 5.64 3.16 2.22
CA VAL A 34 4.90 4.23 1.55
C VAL A 34 5.76 5.46 1.29
N LYS A 35 5.50 6.16 0.18
CA LYS A 35 6.20 7.39 -0.21
C LYS A 35 5.69 8.65 0.50
N ALA A 36 4.45 8.62 0.98
CA ALA A 36 3.77 9.78 1.54
C ALA A 36 2.85 9.36 2.69
N ASP A 37 2.39 10.35 3.46
CA ASP A 37 1.38 10.13 4.50
C ASP A 37 0.07 9.64 3.87
N VAL A 38 -0.38 8.44 4.28
CA VAL A 38 -1.62 7.84 3.79
C VAL A 38 -2.64 7.75 4.92
N LYS A 39 -3.84 8.24 4.66
CA LYS A 39 -4.99 8.15 5.59
C LYS A 39 -5.66 6.79 5.49
N LYS A 40 -6.38 6.42 6.56
CA LYS A 40 -7.18 5.18 6.57
C LYS A 40 -8.29 5.30 5.52
N GLY A 41 -8.47 4.26 4.71
CA GLY A 41 -9.48 4.23 3.64
C GLY A 41 -9.02 4.83 2.31
N THR A 42 -7.76 5.25 2.19
CA THR A 42 -7.19 5.67 0.91
C THR A 42 -6.91 4.45 0.02
N PRO A 43 -7.33 4.48 -1.26
CA PRO A 43 -6.96 3.44 -2.22
C PRO A 43 -5.45 3.48 -2.48
N VAL A 44 -4.81 2.32 -2.40
CA VAL A 44 -3.38 2.18 -2.72
C VAL A 44 -3.19 2.23 -4.24
N SER A 45 -2.19 2.99 -4.68
CA SER A 45 -1.66 3.03 -6.05
C SER A 45 -0.15 2.82 -6.05
N TRP A 46 0.43 2.39 -7.18
CA TRP A 46 1.88 2.18 -7.30
C TRP A 46 2.69 3.46 -7.05
N GLU A 47 2.11 4.62 -7.33
CA GLU A 47 2.75 5.92 -7.11
C GLU A 47 2.97 6.23 -5.63
N MET A 48 2.15 5.66 -4.74
CA MET A 48 2.26 5.85 -3.28
C MET A 48 3.27 4.89 -2.63
N VAL A 49 3.82 3.95 -3.38
CA VAL A 49 4.70 2.90 -2.85
C VAL A 49 6.13 3.16 -3.31
N MET A 50 7.10 3.02 -2.40
CA MET A 50 8.51 3.04 -2.76
C MET A 50 8.85 1.71 -3.47
N SER A 51 9.08 1.79 -4.79
CA SER A 51 9.71 0.70 -5.51
C SER A 51 11.19 0.72 -5.12
N GLY A 52 11.53 -0.07 -4.11
CA GLY A 52 12.92 -0.43 -3.85
C GLY A 52 13.36 -1.43 -4.91
N ASP A 53 13.61 -0.95 -6.12
CA ASP A 53 14.45 -1.66 -7.08
C ASP A 53 15.88 -1.51 -6.58
N LYS A 54 16.41 -2.60 -6.01
CA LYS A 54 17.84 -2.91 -6.04
C LYS A 54 18.03 -4.02 -7.05
#